data_AF-A0A1H6E0S1-F1
#
_entry.id   AF-A0A1H6E0S1-F1
#
_cell.length_a   1.000
_cell.length_b   1.000
_cell.length_c   1.000
_cell.angle_alpha   90.00
_cell.angle_beta   90.00
_cell.angle_gamma   90.00
#
_symmetry.space_group_name_H-M   'P 1'
#
loop_
_entity.id
_entity.type
_entity.pdbx_description
1 polymer ?
#
loop_
_entity_poly.entity_id
_entity_poly.type
_entity_poly.pdbx_seq_one_letter_code
_entity_poly.pdbx_strand_id
1 'polypeptide(L)'
;MTRHDRYKIHSLGRYDRIRPTSTTYGELAARAGLERAARAAGQACAQNLIAPVVPCHRVLPAAGGKGLKRFGGYYYGPERKEWLLHHEATTR
;
A
#
# COMPACT_ATOMS: atom_id res chain seq x y z
N MET A 1 -4.51 -30.84 14.60
CA MET A 1 -4.61 -30.14 13.30
C MET A 1 -5.65 -29.02 13.42
N THR A 2 -5.23 -27.78 13.69
CA THR A 2 -6.07 -26.59 13.51
C THR A 2 -5.26 -25.56 12.72
N ARG A 3 -5.65 -25.34 11.46
CA ARG A 3 -4.93 -24.58 10.41
C ARG A 3 -4.95 -23.05 10.59
N HIS A 4 -4.92 -22.52 11.81
CA HIS A 4 -5.11 -21.07 12.06
C HIS A 4 -3.89 -20.32 12.63
N ASP A 5 -2.77 -20.98 12.90
CA ASP A 5 -1.61 -20.35 13.58
C ASP A 5 -0.35 -20.19 12.69
N ARG A 6 -0.53 -20.08 11.36
CA ARG A 6 0.58 -19.91 10.39
C ARG A 6 0.77 -18.50 9.82
N TYR A 7 0.08 -17.50 10.36
CA TYR A 7 0.25 -16.09 9.97
C TYR A 7 0.81 -15.22 11.10
N LYS A 8 1.60 -15.79 12.01
CA LYS A 8 2.56 -15.00 12.80
C LYS A 8 3.73 -14.63 11.90
N ILE A 9 3.51 -13.61 11.07
CA ILE A 9 4.58 -12.81 10.47
C ILE A 9 5.35 -12.15 11.62
N HIS A 10 6.45 -12.79 11.99
CA HIS A 10 7.34 -12.38 13.06
C HIS A 10 7.78 -10.92 12.90
N SER A 11 7.52 -10.14 13.94
CA SER A 11 8.34 -9.04 14.47
C SER A 11 9.16 -8.19 13.48
N LEU A 12 8.59 -7.02 13.16
CA LEU A 12 9.17 -5.68 13.31
C LEU A 12 10.71 -5.56 13.31
N GLY A 13 11.29 -5.11 12.20
CA GLY A 13 12.67 -4.62 12.19
C GLY A 13 13.14 -4.15 10.80
N ARG A 14 13.07 -2.83 10.56
CA ARG A 14 13.55 -2.09 9.37
C ARG A 14 12.62 -2.02 8.14
N TYR A 15 11.54 -1.25 8.28
CA TYR A 15 10.66 -0.84 7.16
C TYR A 15 11.08 0.48 6.49
N ASP A 16 12.38 0.74 6.37
CA ASP A 16 12.93 2.07 6.05
C ASP A 16 13.16 2.32 4.54
N ARG A 17 12.84 1.35 3.65
CA ARG A 17 13.06 1.51 2.21
C ARG A 17 11.97 0.87 1.36
N ILE A 18 10.80 1.51 1.26
CA ILE A 18 9.86 1.16 0.19
C ILE A 18 10.27 1.91 -1.09
N ARG A 19 10.86 1.20 -2.06
CA ARG A 19 10.56 1.28 -3.51
C ARG A 19 11.36 0.22 -4.28
N PRO A 20 10.77 -0.32 -5.36
CA PRO A 20 11.22 0.22 -6.66
C PRO A 20 10.15 0.88 -7.52
N THR A 21 8.84 0.68 -7.29
CA THR A 21 7.77 1.27 -8.14
C THR A 21 6.48 1.63 -7.40
N SER A 22 6.56 2.18 -6.18
CA SER A 22 5.40 2.86 -5.60
C SER A 22 5.21 4.23 -6.24
N THR A 23 4.05 4.87 -6.12
CA THR A 23 3.80 6.27 -6.48
C THR A 23 3.06 6.95 -5.32
N THR A 24 3.00 8.28 -5.28
CA THR A 24 2.18 8.97 -4.27
C THR A 24 0.76 9.23 -4.78
N TYR A 25 -0.20 9.47 -3.88
CA TYR A 25 -1.55 9.89 -4.31
C TYR A 25 -1.53 11.20 -5.11
N GLY A 26 -0.59 12.11 -4.81
CA GLY A 26 -0.41 13.35 -5.56
C GLY A 26 0.12 13.10 -6.97
N GLU A 27 1.14 12.25 -7.11
CA GLU A 27 1.65 11.82 -8.41
C GLU A 27 0.58 11.09 -9.24
N LEU A 28 -0.20 10.20 -8.62
CA LEU A 28 -1.31 9.51 -9.27
C LEU A 28 -2.36 10.49 -9.77
N ALA A 29 -2.73 11.47 -8.95
CA ALA A 29 -3.71 12.50 -9.32
C ALA A 29 -3.20 13.40 -10.45
N ALA A 30 -1.93 13.81 -10.41
CA ALA A 30 -1.29 14.56 -11.48
C ALA A 30 -1.27 13.79 -12.80
N ARG A 31 -0.94 12.48 -12.77
CA ARG A 31 -0.98 11.61 -13.96
C ARG A 31 -2.39 11.43 -14.53
N ALA A 32 -3.42 11.64 -13.72
CA ALA A 32 -4.82 11.63 -14.12
C ALA A 32 -5.32 13.03 -14.58
N GLY A 33 -4.45 14.04 -14.68
CA GLY A 33 -4.82 15.42 -15.06
C GLY A 33 -5.48 16.22 -13.93
N LEU A 34 -5.43 15.74 -12.69
CA LEU A 34 -6.09 16.32 -11.53
C LEU A 34 -5.08 16.65 -10.41
N GLU A 35 -4.17 17.59 -10.65
CA GLU A 35 -3.01 17.86 -9.78
C GLU A 35 -3.33 18.09 -8.30
N ARG A 36 -4.52 18.63 -7.99
CA ARG A 36 -4.95 18.93 -6.60
C ARG A 36 -5.85 17.86 -5.98
N ALA A 37 -6.01 16.70 -6.62
CA ALA A 37 -6.95 15.65 -6.22
C ALA A 37 -6.33 14.48 -5.45
N ALA A 38 -5.21 14.68 -4.75
CA ALA A 38 -4.53 13.63 -3.99
C ALA A 38 -5.45 12.91 -2.98
N ARG A 39 -6.34 13.65 -2.30
CA ARG A 39 -7.30 13.06 -1.34
C ARG A 39 -8.32 12.17 -2.06
N ALA A 40 -8.84 12.60 -3.21
CA ALA A 40 -9.77 11.82 -4.02
C ALA A 40 -9.11 10.55 -4.56
N ALA A 41 -7.87 10.66 -5.05
CA ALA A 41 -7.07 9.51 -5.46
C ALA A 41 -6.87 8.50 -4.31
N GLY A 42 -6.63 9.00 -3.09
CA GLY A 42 -6.55 8.17 -1.89
C GLY A 42 -7.84 7.41 -1.58
N GLN A 43 -9.00 8.07 -1.71
CA GLN A 43 -10.31 7.42 -1.52
C GLN A 43 -10.57 6.36 -2.60
N ALA A 44 -10.29 6.68 -3.87
CA ALA A 44 -10.43 5.73 -4.97
C ALA A 44 -9.57 4.48 -4.76
N CYS A 45 -8.31 4.64 -4.34
CA CYS A 45 -7.43 3.51 -4.00
C CYS A 45 -7.95 2.69 -2.81
N ALA A 46 -8.53 3.34 -1.80
CA ALA A 46 -9.06 2.67 -0.61
C ALA A 46 -10.32 1.84 -0.90
N GLN A 47 -11.06 2.17 -1.96
CA GLN A 47 -12.29 1.50 -2.38
C GLN A 47 -12.09 0.46 -3.49
N ASN A 48 -10.83 0.18 -3.88
CA ASN A 48 -10.53 -0.79 -4.92
C ASN A 48 -10.82 -2.23 -4.46
N LEU A 49 -11.83 -2.86 -5.08
CA LEU A 49 -12.27 -4.24 -4.81
C LEU A 49 -11.62 -5.29 -5.72
N ILE A 50 -10.73 -4.88 -6.62
CA ILE A 50 -10.06 -5.78 -7.59
C ILE A 50 -8.55 -5.81 -7.36
N ALA A 51 -8.10 -5.66 -6.11
CA ALA A 51 -6.70 -5.88 -5.76
C ALA A 51 -6.38 -7.39 -5.75
N PRO A 52 -5.18 -7.83 -6.19
CA PRO A 52 -4.02 -7.03 -6.60
C PRO A 52 -4.00 -6.67 -8.11
N VAL A 53 -5.00 -7.08 -8.91
CA VAL A 53 -5.05 -6.83 -10.36
C VAL A 53 -4.96 -5.33 -10.67
N VAL A 54 -5.75 -4.51 -9.98
CA VAL A 54 -5.47 -3.07 -9.90
C VAL A 54 -4.51 -2.82 -8.74
N PRO A 55 -3.28 -2.35 -8.99
CA PRO A 55 -2.20 -2.37 -8.01
C PRO A 55 -2.24 -1.17 -7.05
N CYS A 56 -3.38 -0.92 -6.39
CA CYS A 56 -3.53 0.22 -5.47
C CYS A 56 -2.66 0.11 -4.20
N HIS A 57 -2.12 -1.08 -3.91
CA HIS A 57 -1.10 -1.28 -2.86
C HIS A 57 0.21 -0.55 -3.17
N ARG A 58 0.49 -0.21 -4.44
CA ARG A 58 1.65 0.58 -4.86
C ARG A 58 1.50 2.09 -4.66
N VAL A 59 0.33 2.58 -4.27
CA VAL A 59 0.08 4.02 -4.09
C VAL A 59 0.13 4.37 -2.60
N LEU A 60 0.99 5.32 -2.23
CA LEU A 60 1.29 5.65 -0.83
C LEU A 60 1.06 7.14 -0.51
N PRO A 61 0.84 7.50 0.77
CA PRO A 61 0.87 8.89 1.22
C PRO A 61 2.26 9.53 0.99
N ALA A 62 2.31 10.78 0.56
CA ALA A 62 3.57 11.50 0.30
C ALA A 62 4.37 11.81 1.57
N ALA A 63 3.69 12.20 2.66
CA ALA A 63 4.35 12.65 3.89
C ALA A 63 4.95 11.52 4.74
N GLY A 64 4.80 10.26 4.32
CA GLY A 64 4.97 9.12 5.23
C GLY A 64 3.99 9.21 6.41
N GLY A 65 3.89 8.15 7.19
CA GLY A 65 3.05 8.11 8.39
C GLY A 65 3.66 7.16 9.40
N LYS A 66 3.23 7.25 10.66
CA LYS A 66 3.63 6.28 11.69
C LYS A 66 2.60 5.15 11.76
N GLY A 67 3.07 3.93 12.02
CA GLY A 67 2.21 2.74 12.11
C GLY A 67 1.38 2.51 10.86
N LEU A 68 0.10 2.17 11.02
CA LEU A 68 -0.83 1.89 9.91
C LEU A 68 -0.99 3.07 8.94
N LYS A 69 -0.85 4.32 9.41
CA LYS A 69 -1.02 5.52 8.56
C LYS A 69 0.02 5.61 7.44
N ARG A 70 1.14 4.90 7.56
CA ARG A 70 2.21 4.87 6.55
C ARG A 70 1.76 4.32 5.19
N PHE A 71 0.72 3.49 5.17
CA PHE A 71 0.20 2.86 3.96
C PHE A 71 -1.03 3.55 3.38
N GLY A 72 -1.62 4.51 4.09
CA GLY A 72 -2.93 5.06 3.75
C GLY A 72 -4.04 4.01 3.76
N GLY A 73 -5.15 4.29 3.06
CA GLY A 73 -6.28 3.37 2.96
C GLY A 73 -6.00 2.17 2.03
N TYR A 74 -6.47 1.00 2.44
CA TYR A 74 -6.48 -0.21 1.61
C TYR A 74 -7.65 -1.09 2.04
N TYR A 75 -8.51 -1.46 1.09
CA TYR A 75 -9.77 -2.16 1.39
C TYR A 75 -9.54 -3.44 2.22
N TYR A 76 -8.51 -4.21 1.87
CA TYR A 76 -8.19 -5.47 2.55
C TYR A 76 -7.23 -5.31 3.73
N GLY A 77 -7.09 -4.11 4.31
CA GLY A 77 -6.28 -3.89 5.48
C GLY A 77 -4.77 -3.71 5.22
N PRO A 78 -4.08 -2.96 6.09
CA PRO A 78 -2.70 -2.53 5.87
C PRO A 78 -1.69 -3.68 5.88
N GLU A 79 -1.95 -4.77 6.60
CA GLU A 79 -1.07 -5.94 6.67
C GLU A 79 -0.91 -6.61 5.30
N ARG A 80 -2.00 -6.70 4.53
CA ARG A 80 -1.97 -7.26 3.16
C ARG A 80 -1.25 -6.33 2.19
N LYS A 81 -1.46 -5.00 2.32
CA LYS A 81 -0.75 -4.00 1.51
C LYS A 81 0.76 -4.05 1.76
N GLU A 82 1.15 -4.17 3.03
CA GLU A 82 2.55 -4.35 3.45
C GLU A 82 3.15 -5.63 2.86
N TRP A 83 2.44 -6.75 3.00
CA TRP A 83 2.90 -8.03 2.47
C TRP A 83 3.09 -8.00 0.95
N LEU A 84 2.15 -7.42 0.20
CA LEU A 84 2.25 -7.29 -1.27
C LEU A 84 3.46 -6.46 -1.68
N LEU A 85 3.67 -5.31 -1.03
CA LEU A 85 4.83 -4.46 -1.29
C LEU A 85 6.15 -5.18 -1.03
N HIS A 86 6.21 -5.97 0.04
CA HIS A 86 7.40 -6.77 0.36
C HIS A 86 7.61 -7.92 -0.63
N HIS A 87 6.55 -8.65 -0.96
CA HIS A 87 6.58 -9.76 -1.91
C HIS A 87 7.12 -9.29 -3.27
N GLU A 88 6.61 -8.17 -3.80
CA GLU A 88 7.06 -7.56 -5.06
C GLU A 88 8.52 -7.05 -5.01
N ALA A 89 9.01 -6.69 -3.82
CA ALA A 89 10.41 -6.27 -3.65
C ALA A 89 11.39 -7.45 -3.60
N THR A 90 10.92 -8.64 -3.19
CA THR A 90 11.76 -9.85 -3.05
C THR A 90 11.79 -10.69 -4.32
N THR A 91 10.78 -10.59 -5.19
CA THR A 91 10.69 -11.34 -6.47
C THR A 91 11.51 -10.70 -7.60
N ARG A 92 12.60 -9.99 -7.30
CA ARG A 92 13.56 -9.45 -8.27
C ARG A 92 14.94 -10.03 -8.02
#